data_AF-W7F7C7-F1
#
_entry.id   AF-W7F7C7-F1
#
_cell.length_a   1.000
_cell.length_b   1.000
_cell.length_c   1.000
_cell.angle_alpha   90.00
_cell.angle_beta   90.00
_cell.angle_gamma   90.00
#
_symmetry.space_group_name_H-M   'P 1'
#
loop_
_entity.id
_entity.type
_entity.pdbx_description
1 polymer ?
#
loop_
_entity_poly.entity_id
_entity_poly.type
_entity_poly.pdbx_seq_one_letter_code
_entity_poly.pdbx_strand_id
1 'polypeptide(L)'
;MAPSTCVALIGTCDTKLEELLFLHESIQRNDASVVVIDVGRKPIDHEAIDITQQQLLKDFGNGEKVSDLPRGKVIKAMAGCATKAVKKLYEEGRIHGLINAGGSGGTSLAAEVMRNALPIGFPKLIVSTVASGDTGPIVGETDITMMYSVVDVAGLNQVLRNVLSNAGAAIAGMSRTYALKSRDTAQLQKKRVGITMFGVTTPAVDAIRRHLEANYDIETYVFHATGHGGKAMERLVREGGLDAVLDLTTTEICDHLTGGVMSAGEHRLEAAAEAGIPTIVSVGATDMTNFGPKSTVPERYKDRKLYEHNPVVTLMRTSESEARQVGEFITSQLRKHAKDPQAVQIWLPKGGISMIATPGGPFEDTKADTALFNAINNGLQGSGIDIVEDDRAINDEGFAHDIAKALAAKMGIERKTT
;
A
#
# COMPACT_ATOMS: atom_id res chain seq x y z
N MET A 1 -33.74 6.79 -11.21
CA MET A 1 -32.93 6.07 -12.21
C MET A 1 -31.58 5.76 -11.60
N ALA A 2 -31.06 4.54 -11.75
CA ALA A 2 -29.71 4.22 -11.28
C ALA A 2 -28.69 5.11 -12.01
N PRO A 3 -27.57 5.51 -11.37
CA PRO A 3 -26.53 6.26 -12.04
C PRO A 3 -26.05 5.51 -13.29
N SER A 4 -25.89 6.22 -14.40
CA SER A 4 -25.17 5.67 -15.55
C SER A 4 -23.74 5.36 -15.09
N THR A 5 -23.42 4.07 -15.06
CA THR A 5 -22.12 3.57 -14.62
C THR A 5 -21.28 3.28 -15.85
N CYS A 6 -20.00 3.64 -15.83
CA CYS A 6 -19.09 3.45 -16.95
C CYS A 6 -17.81 2.74 -16.47
N VAL A 7 -17.41 1.69 -17.17
CA VAL A 7 -16.21 0.89 -16.88
C VAL A 7 -15.18 1.14 -17.97
N ALA A 8 -13.95 1.50 -17.60
CA ALA A 8 -12.84 1.46 -18.55
C ALA A 8 -12.40 0.02 -18.76
N LEU A 9 -12.33 -0.42 -20.02
CA LEU A 9 -11.76 -1.70 -20.42
C LEU A 9 -10.42 -1.42 -21.11
N ILE A 10 -9.32 -1.73 -20.43
CA ILE A 10 -7.97 -1.57 -20.98
C ILE A 10 -7.47 -2.93 -21.50
N GLY A 11 -6.89 -2.97 -22.68
CA GLY A 11 -6.35 -4.22 -23.22
C GLY A 11 -5.52 -4.05 -24.50
N THR A 12 -4.73 -5.07 -24.82
CA THR A 12 -3.91 -5.11 -26.04
C THR A 12 -4.76 -5.61 -27.21
N CYS A 13 -5.47 -4.71 -27.90
CA CYS A 13 -6.42 -5.09 -28.95
C CYS A 13 -5.73 -5.82 -30.11
N ASP A 14 -4.46 -5.55 -30.38
CA ASP A 14 -3.67 -6.22 -31.41
C ASP A 14 -3.47 -7.73 -31.22
N THR A 15 -3.73 -8.26 -30.02
CA THR A 15 -3.58 -9.68 -29.70
C THR A 15 -4.80 -10.31 -29.05
N LYS A 16 -5.74 -9.50 -28.53
CA LYS A 16 -6.86 -9.96 -27.69
C LYS A 16 -8.19 -9.29 -28.04
N LEU A 17 -8.35 -8.81 -29.27
CA LEU A 17 -9.56 -8.07 -29.65
C LEU A 17 -10.83 -8.89 -29.38
N GLU A 18 -10.87 -10.15 -29.79
CA GLU A 18 -12.07 -11.00 -29.66
C GLU A 18 -12.49 -11.18 -28.18
N GLU A 19 -11.54 -11.44 -27.30
CA GLU A 19 -11.77 -11.62 -25.87
C GLU A 19 -12.18 -10.33 -25.17
N LEU A 20 -11.58 -9.20 -25.57
CA LEU A 20 -11.92 -7.88 -25.05
C LEU A 20 -13.32 -7.45 -25.52
N LEU A 21 -13.70 -7.74 -26.77
CA LEU A 21 -15.06 -7.49 -27.27
C LEU A 21 -16.09 -8.32 -26.52
N PHE A 22 -15.80 -9.60 -26.24
CA PHE A 22 -16.69 -10.43 -25.42
C PHE A 22 -16.83 -9.88 -23.99
N LEU A 23 -15.73 -9.43 -23.37
CA LEU A 23 -15.77 -8.82 -22.05
C LEU A 23 -16.53 -7.48 -22.06
N HIS A 24 -16.36 -6.66 -23.09
CA HIS A 24 -17.12 -5.44 -23.33
C HIS A 24 -18.64 -5.73 -23.37
N GLU A 25 -19.08 -6.70 -24.19
CA GLU A 25 -20.49 -7.11 -24.24
C GLU A 25 -21.00 -7.64 -22.89
N SER A 26 -20.18 -8.42 -22.18
CA SER A 26 -20.52 -8.95 -20.86
C SER A 26 -20.80 -7.83 -19.85
N ILE A 27 -20.00 -6.76 -19.86
CA ILE A 27 -20.21 -5.59 -18.99
C ILE A 27 -21.49 -4.85 -19.39
N GLN A 28 -21.73 -4.65 -20.68
CA GLN A 28 -22.95 -3.98 -21.17
C GLN A 28 -24.24 -4.72 -20.79
N ARG A 29 -24.22 -6.06 -20.78
CA ARG A 29 -25.36 -6.88 -20.29
C ARG A 29 -25.69 -6.65 -18.82
N ASN A 30 -24.83 -6.00 -18.05
CA ASN A 30 -25.01 -5.67 -16.63
C ASN A 30 -25.28 -4.16 -16.41
N ASP A 31 -25.86 -3.48 -17.40
CA ASP A 31 -26.26 -2.07 -17.40
C ASP A 31 -25.11 -1.08 -17.11
N ALA A 32 -23.91 -1.39 -17.57
CA ALA A 32 -22.76 -0.50 -17.48
C ALA A 32 -22.23 -0.17 -18.89
N SER A 33 -22.01 1.12 -19.16
CA SER A 33 -21.30 1.58 -20.35
C SER A 33 -19.83 1.17 -20.27
N VAL A 34 -19.16 1.08 -21.40
CA VAL A 34 -17.74 0.72 -21.47
C VAL A 34 -17.00 1.77 -22.28
N VAL A 35 -15.80 2.13 -21.83
CA VAL A 35 -14.82 2.89 -22.62
C VAL A 35 -13.63 1.98 -22.86
N VAL A 36 -13.39 1.60 -24.11
CA VAL A 36 -12.29 0.70 -24.48
C VAL A 36 -11.03 1.50 -24.79
N ILE A 37 -9.92 1.11 -24.17
CA ILE A 37 -8.61 1.73 -24.28
C ILE A 37 -7.62 0.72 -24.85
N ASP A 38 -7.20 0.92 -26.10
CA ASP A 38 -6.22 0.06 -26.77
C ASP A 38 -4.79 0.41 -26.35
N VAL A 39 -4.15 -0.53 -25.66
CA VAL A 39 -2.74 -0.46 -25.23
C VAL A 39 -1.85 -1.47 -25.96
N GLY A 40 -2.27 -1.92 -27.14
CA GLY A 40 -1.53 -2.80 -28.02
C GLY A 40 -0.22 -2.21 -28.54
N ARG A 41 0.63 -3.07 -29.09
CA ARG A 41 1.84 -2.66 -29.81
C ARG A 41 1.50 -2.12 -31.20
N LYS A 42 0.57 -2.78 -31.87
CA LYS A 42 0.11 -2.40 -33.22
C LYS A 42 -1.23 -1.68 -33.11
N PRO A 43 -1.47 -0.64 -33.91
CA PRO A 43 -2.77 0.00 -33.96
C PRO A 43 -3.81 -0.96 -34.52
N ILE A 44 -4.98 -0.98 -33.91
CA ILE A 44 -6.18 -1.68 -34.40
C ILE A 44 -7.29 -0.66 -34.63
N ASP A 45 -7.98 -0.81 -35.76
CA ASP A 45 -9.17 -0.03 -36.08
C ASP A 45 -10.41 -0.90 -35.85
N HIS A 46 -11.26 -0.49 -34.92
CA HIS A 46 -12.50 -1.18 -34.58
C HIS A 46 -13.45 -0.18 -33.89
N GLU A 47 -14.74 -0.23 -34.22
CA GLU A 47 -15.74 0.75 -33.75
C GLU A 47 -15.92 0.79 -32.23
N ALA A 48 -15.67 -0.33 -31.56
CA ALA A 48 -15.74 -0.42 -30.10
C ALA A 48 -14.53 0.22 -29.37
N ILE A 49 -13.48 0.65 -30.07
CA ILE A 49 -12.29 1.26 -29.45
C ILE A 49 -12.50 2.77 -29.34
N ASP A 50 -12.74 3.26 -28.12
CA ASP A 50 -12.95 4.69 -27.85
C ASP A 50 -11.64 5.48 -27.80
N ILE A 51 -10.59 4.89 -27.21
CA ILE A 51 -9.27 5.50 -27.10
C ILE A 51 -8.27 4.58 -27.80
N THR A 52 -7.89 4.96 -29.01
CA THR A 52 -6.95 4.19 -29.83
C THR A 52 -5.52 4.30 -29.31
N GLN A 53 -4.70 3.31 -29.65
CA GLN A 53 -3.26 3.33 -29.36
C GLN A 53 -2.58 4.60 -29.92
N GLN A 54 -2.94 5.01 -31.14
CA GLN A 54 -2.39 6.21 -31.77
C GLN A 54 -2.75 7.48 -30.98
N GLN A 55 -3.99 7.56 -30.49
CA GLN A 55 -4.45 8.68 -29.68
C GLN A 55 -3.68 8.74 -28.34
N LEU A 56 -3.48 7.60 -27.66
CA LEU A 56 -2.68 7.54 -26.44
C LEU A 56 -1.25 8.05 -26.65
N LEU A 57 -0.58 7.59 -27.70
CA LEU A 57 0.80 7.97 -27.99
C LEU A 57 0.92 9.44 -28.37
N LYS A 58 -0.05 9.96 -29.13
CA LYS A 58 -0.12 11.37 -29.50
C LYS A 58 -0.31 12.27 -28.28
N ASP A 59 -1.24 11.92 -27.39
CA ASP A 59 -1.60 12.77 -26.25
C ASP A 59 -0.60 12.66 -25.09
N PHE A 60 -0.02 11.48 -24.88
CA PHE A 60 0.70 11.17 -23.64
C PHE A 60 2.09 10.55 -23.82
N GLY A 61 2.40 10.07 -25.03
CA GLY A 61 3.61 9.32 -25.36
C GLY A 61 4.73 10.15 -25.99
N ASN A 62 4.59 11.49 -26.04
CA ASN A 62 5.59 12.41 -26.58
C ASN A 62 6.07 12.04 -28.01
N GLY A 63 5.23 11.38 -28.81
CA GLY A 63 5.57 10.94 -30.16
C GLY A 63 6.45 9.68 -30.26
N GLU A 64 6.61 8.91 -29.17
CA GLU A 64 7.34 7.64 -29.22
C GLU A 64 6.71 6.63 -30.20
N LYS A 65 7.54 6.00 -31.04
CA LYS A 65 7.14 4.89 -31.89
C LYS A 65 7.36 3.56 -31.16
N VAL A 66 6.31 3.07 -30.50
CA VAL A 66 6.39 1.82 -29.72
C VAL A 66 6.52 0.55 -30.57
N SER A 67 6.25 0.61 -31.89
CA SER A 67 6.33 -0.54 -32.79
C SER A 67 7.72 -1.21 -32.80
N ASP A 68 8.77 -0.40 -32.64
CA ASP A 68 10.16 -0.81 -32.83
C ASP A 68 10.85 -1.15 -31.50
N LEU A 69 10.14 -0.96 -30.38
CA LEU A 69 10.70 -1.16 -29.06
C LEU A 69 10.67 -2.65 -28.64
N PRO A 70 11.65 -3.09 -27.82
CA PRO A 70 11.57 -4.36 -27.11
C PRO A 70 10.28 -4.47 -26.27
N ARG A 71 9.76 -5.70 -26.10
CA ARG A 71 8.46 -5.95 -25.44
C ARG A 71 8.31 -5.25 -24.09
N GLY A 72 9.32 -5.33 -23.22
CA GLY A 72 9.27 -4.68 -21.91
C GLY A 72 9.20 -3.14 -22.00
N LYS A 73 9.89 -2.53 -22.98
CA LYS A 73 9.82 -1.07 -23.20
C LYS A 73 8.46 -0.64 -23.74
N VAL A 74 7.83 -1.44 -24.61
CA VAL A 74 6.45 -1.19 -25.06
C VAL A 74 5.48 -1.20 -23.90
N ILE A 75 5.55 -2.23 -23.05
CA ILE A 75 4.67 -2.34 -21.88
C ILE A 75 4.78 -1.10 -21.00
N LYS A 76 6.01 -0.66 -20.68
CA LYS A 76 6.24 0.53 -19.85
C LYS A 76 5.74 1.82 -20.51
N ALA A 77 6.02 2.03 -21.80
CA ALA A 77 5.59 3.23 -22.51
C ALA A 77 4.05 3.31 -22.59
N MET A 78 3.40 2.21 -22.96
CA MET A 78 1.94 2.16 -23.06
C MET A 78 1.26 2.24 -21.68
N ALA A 79 1.83 1.62 -20.64
CA ALA A 79 1.36 1.78 -19.27
C ALA A 79 1.39 3.25 -18.83
N GLY A 80 2.50 3.96 -19.10
CA GLY A 80 2.63 5.38 -18.77
C GLY A 80 1.61 6.25 -19.50
N CYS A 81 1.35 5.99 -20.79
CA CYS A 81 0.34 6.71 -21.56
C CYS A 81 -1.07 6.45 -21.04
N ALA A 82 -1.41 5.17 -20.86
CA ALA A 82 -2.72 4.75 -20.38
C ALA A 82 -2.99 5.23 -18.94
N THR A 83 -1.97 5.30 -18.09
CA THR A 83 -2.06 5.86 -16.73
C THR A 83 -2.60 7.30 -16.77
N LYS A 84 -2.03 8.14 -17.63
CA LYS A 84 -2.48 9.55 -17.77
C LYS A 84 -3.90 9.64 -18.34
N ALA A 85 -4.22 8.80 -19.33
CA ALA A 85 -5.56 8.76 -19.91
C ALA A 85 -6.63 8.32 -18.90
N VAL A 86 -6.38 7.22 -18.17
CA VAL A 86 -7.28 6.71 -17.13
C VAL A 86 -7.42 7.71 -15.99
N LYS A 87 -6.33 8.34 -15.56
CA LYS A 87 -6.37 9.37 -14.52
C LYS A 87 -7.26 10.54 -14.93
N LYS A 88 -7.13 11.02 -16.16
CA LYS A 88 -8.01 12.06 -16.71
C LYS A 88 -9.48 11.63 -16.71
N LEU A 89 -9.79 10.41 -17.17
CA LEU A 89 -11.16 9.89 -17.15
C LEU A 89 -11.74 9.80 -15.73
N TYR A 90 -10.91 9.42 -14.76
CA TYR A 90 -11.28 9.35 -13.35
C TYR A 90 -11.57 10.75 -12.77
N GLU A 91 -10.66 11.70 -12.98
CA GLU A 91 -10.80 13.09 -12.51
C GLU A 91 -12.01 13.80 -13.14
N GLU A 92 -12.36 13.47 -14.39
CA GLU A 92 -13.57 13.94 -15.08
C GLU A 92 -14.86 13.23 -14.63
N GLY A 93 -14.78 12.24 -13.73
CA GLY A 93 -15.93 11.45 -13.27
C GLY A 93 -16.55 10.56 -14.35
N ARG A 94 -15.80 10.23 -15.41
CA ARG A 94 -16.29 9.50 -16.59
C ARG A 94 -16.22 7.99 -16.43
N ILE A 95 -15.49 7.49 -15.43
CA ILE A 95 -15.35 6.06 -15.15
C ILE A 95 -15.58 5.77 -13.67
N HIS A 96 -16.06 4.56 -13.40
CA HIS A 96 -16.47 4.08 -12.08
C HIS A 96 -15.87 2.70 -11.76
N GLY A 97 -15.16 2.11 -12.73
CA GLY A 97 -14.35 0.92 -12.56
C GLY A 97 -13.37 0.77 -13.72
N LEU A 98 -12.30 0.00 -13.51
CA LEU A 98 -11.32 -0.34 -14.53
C LEU A 98 -11.15 -1.87 -14.54
N ILE A 99 -11.19 -2.46 -15.73
CA ILE A 99 -11.00 -3.89 -15.93
C ILE A 99 -10.01 -4.20 -17.06
N ASN A 100 -9.27 -5.29 -16.90
CA ASN A 100 -8.39 -5.87 -17.92
C ASN A 100 -8.58 -7.39 -18.00
N ALA A 101 -8.28 -7.98 -19.16
CA ALA A 101 -8.07 -9.41 -19.31
C ALA A 101 -6.78 -9.68 -20.12
N GLY A 102 -5.89 -10.53 -19.61
CA GLY A 102 -4.67 -10.85 -20.34
C GLY A 102 -3.72 -11.83 -19.67
N GLY A 103 -2.62 -12.11 -20.37
CA GLY A 103 -1.48 -12.83 -19.82
C GLY A 103 -0.53 -11.92 -19.03
N SER A 104 0.59 -12.45 -18.56
CA SER A 104 1.56 -11.75 -17.68
C SER A 104 1.90 -10.31 -18.12
N GLY A 105 2.15 -10.08 -19.41
CA GLY A 105 2.45 -8.74 -19.93
C GLY A 105 1.28 -7.77 -19.88
N GLY A 106 0.06 -8.23 -20.19
CA GLY A 106 -1.15 -7.41 -20.10
C GLY A 106 -1.52 -7.11 -18.65
N THR A 107 -1.41 -8.13 -17.78
CA THR A 107 -1.59 -8.00 -16.34
C THR A 107 -0.62 -6.98 -15.74
N SER A 108 0.68 -7.04 -16.08
CA SER A 108 1.67 -6.11 -15.57
C SER A 108 1.39 -4.66 -16.03
N LEU A 109 0.97 -4.48 -17.28
CA LEU A 109 0.60 -3.16 -17.82
C LEU A 109 -0.62 -2.60 -17.08
N ALA A 110 -1.70 -3.37 -17.01
CA ALA A 110 -2.94 -2.95 -16.38
C ALA A 110 -2.77 -2.68 -14.88
N ALA A 111 -1.96 -3.48 -14.18
CA ALA A 111 -1.64 -3.27 -12.78
C ALA A 111 -0.91 -1.94 -12.55
N GLU A 112 0.06 -1.58 -13.40
CA GLU A 112 0.73 -0.27 -13.31
C GLU A 112 -0.27 0.88 -13.49
N VAL A 113 -1.16 0.79 -14.48
CA VAL A 113 -2.21 1.77 -14.71
C VAL A 113 -3.15 1.87 -13.50
N MET A 114 -3.64 0.73 -13.00
CA MET A 114 -4.55 0.68 -11.87
C MET A 114 -3.95 1.30 -10.59
N ARG A 115 -2.69 1.00 -10.28
CA ARG A 115 -2.03 1.54 -9.08
C ARG A 115 -1.75 3.03 -9.16
N ASN A 116 -1.43 3.53 -10.35
CA ASN A 116 -0.92 4.89 -10.51
C ASN A 116 -1.99 5.90 -10.95
N ALA A 117 -3.08 5.45 -11.57
CA ALA A 117 -4.14 6.31 -12.05
C ALA A 117 -5.33 6.44 -11.10
N LEU A 118 -5.54 5.44 -10.21
CA LEU A 118 -6.78 5.29 -9.45
C LEU A 118 -6.48 5.17 -7.94
N PRO A 119 -7.31 5.77 -7.08
CA PRO A 119 -7.11 5.69 -5.63
C PRO A 119 -7.55 4.34 -5.05
N ILE A 120 -7.15 4.10 -3.80
CA ILE A 120 -7.65 2.96 -3.03
C ILE A 120 -9.18 3.05 -2.88
N GLY A 121 -9.88 1.93 -3.06
CA GLY A 121 -11.34 1.84 -2.99
C GLY A 121 -12.05 2.05 -4.32
N PHE A 122 -11.36 2.51 -5.38
CA PHE A 122 -11.91 2.54 -6.73
C PHE A 122 -11.97 1.11 -7.31
N PRO A 123 -13.06 0.66 -7.95
CA PRO A 123 -13.15 -0.69 -8.50
C PRO A 123 -12.07 -1.01 -9.56
N LYS A 124 -11.22 -2.00 -9.27
CA LYS A 124 -10.09 -2.43 -10.13
C LYS A 124 -10.08 -3.96 -10.23
N LEU A 125 -10.24 -4.52 -11.44
CA LEU A 125 -10.27 -5.98 -11.64
C LEU A 125 -9.39 -6.42 -12.81
N ILE A 126 -8.52 -7.42 -12.60
CA ILE A 126 -7.74 -8.04 -13.68
C ILE A 126 -8.08 -9.53 -13.78
N VAL A 127 -8.55 -9.96 -14.96
CA VAL A 127 -8.60 -11.37 -15.34
C VAL A 127 -7.23 -11.78 -15.86
N SER A 128 -6.49 -12.60 -15.11
CA SER A 128 -5.07 -12.84 -15.35
C SER A 128 -4.73 -14.33 -15.40
N THR A 129 -3.87 -14.71 -16.34
CA THR A 129 -3.28 -16.07 -16.39
C THR A 129 -2.26 -16.32 -15.29
N VAL A 130 -1.86 -15.29 -14.56
CA VAL A 130 -0.88 -15.36 -13.44
C VAL A 130 -1.48 -14.97 -12.10
N ALA A 131 -2.82 -14.99 -11.97
CA ALA A 131 -3.48 -14.71 -10.69
C ALA A 131 -3.22 -15.79 -9.62
N SER A 132 -3.01 -17.05 -10.04
CA SER A 132 -2.66 -18.16 -9.14
C SER A 132 -1.13 -18.30 -9.03
N GLY A 133 -0.48 -17.34 -8.40
CA GLY A 133 0.98 -17.29 -8.23
C GLY A 133 1.41 -16.17 -7.28
N ASP A 134 2.65 -15.70 -7.39
CA ASP A 134 3.09 -14.49 -6.67
C ASP A 134 2.48 -13.24 -7.33
N THR A 135 1.44 -12.71 -6.69
CA THR A 135 0.75 -11.50 -7.13
C THR A 135 1.17 -10.24 -6.37
N GLY A 136 2.13 -10.33 -5.44
CA GLY A 136 2.61 -9.18 -4.66
C GLY A 136 3.01 -8.00 -5.56
N PRO A 137 3.87 -8.22 -6.58
CA PRO A 137 4.24 -7.17 -7.54
C PRO A 137 3.11 -6.68 -8.46
N ILE A 138 1.97 -7.38 -8.52
CA ILE A 138 0.80 -7.03 -9.35
C ILE A 138 -0.20 -6.20 -8.52
N VAL A 139 -0.47 -6.59 -7.28
CA VAL A 139 -1.39 -5.84 -6.42
C VAL A 139 -0.70 -4.63 -5.80
N GLY A 140 0.57 -4.79 -5.40
CA GLY A 140 1.30 -3.79 -4.63
C GLY A 140 0.58 -3.46 -3.33
N GLU A 141 0.54 -2.19 -2.98
CA GLU A 141 -0.10 -1.63 -1.81
C GLU A 141 -1.56 -1.17 -2.05
N THR A 142 -2.19 -1.67 -3.12
CA THR A 142 -3.54 -1.27 -3.54
C THR A 142 -4.55 -2.41 -3.41
N ASP A 143 -5.81 -2.12 -3.70
CA ASP A 143 -6.95 -3.05 -3.67
C ASP A 143 -7.31 -3.56 -5.08
N ILE A 144 -6.32 -3.96 -5.89
CA ILE A 144 -6.56 -4.63 -7.18
C ILE A 144 -7.13 -6.03 -6.93
N THR A 145 -8.29 -6.32 -7.52
CA THR A 145 -8.89 -7.65 -7.49
C THR A 145 -8.38 -8.50 -8.66
N MET A 146 -7.88 -9.70 -8.35
CA MET A 146 -7.38 -10.64 -9.35
C MET A 146 -8.37 -11.79 -9.55
N MET A 147 -8.74 -12.07 -10.80
CA MET A 147 -9.53 -13.24 -11.19
C MET A 147 -8.66 -14.17 -12.05
N TYR A 148 -8.50 -15.43 -11.65
CA TYR A 148 -7.72 -16.38 -12.45
C TYR A 148 -8.48 -16.77 -13.71
N SER A 149 -7.82 -16.66 -14.87
CA SER A 149 -8.43 -16.99 -16.15
C SER A 149 -8.67 -18.49 -16.36
N VAL A 150 -8.03 -19.35 -15.55
CA VAL A 150 -8.01 -20.82 -15.63
C VAL A 150 -7.29 -21.36 -16.87
N VAL A 151 -7.64 -20.84 -18.04
CA VAL A 151 -7.00 -21.11 -19.34
C VAL A 151 -6.28 -19.85 -19.83
N ASP A 152 -5.42 -19.99 -20.83
CA ASP A 152 -4.80 -18.81 -21.46
C ASP A 152 -5.88 -17.88 -22.05
N VAL A 153 -5.60 -16.58 -22.07
CA VAL A 153 -6.46 -15.57 -22.71
C VAL A 153 -6.05 -15.49 -24.19
N ALA A 154 -6.43 -16.54 -24.92
CA ALA A 154 -6.15 -16.76 -26.33
C ALA A 154 -7.27 -17.57 -26.99
N GLY A 155 -8.16 -16.88 -27.71
CA GLY A 155 -9.40 -17.40 -28.27
C GLY A 155 -10.49 -17.62 -27.23
N LEU A 156 -11.75 -17.65 -27.68
CA LEU A 156 -12.91 -17.81 -26.80
C LEU A 156 -13.42 -19.26 -26.73
N ASN A 157 -12.96 -20.00 -25.72
CA ASN A 157 -13.57 -21.29 -25.33
C ASN A 157 -14.63 -21.11 -24.22
N GLN A 158 -15.41 -22.15 -23.94
CA GLN A 158 -16.50 -22.10 -22.95
C GLN A 158 -16.00 -21.71 -21.54
N VAL A 159 -14.82 -22.18 -21.14
CA VAL A 159 -14.25 -21.86 -19.81
C VAL A 159 -13.94 -20.37 -19.74
N LEU A 160 -13.23 -19.83 -20.72
CA LEU A 160 -12.88 -18.42 -20.76
C LEU A 160 -14.12 -17.53 -20.85
N ARG A 161 -15.12 -17.90 -21.68
CA ARG A 161 -16.41 -17.17 -21.75
C ARG A 161 -17.11 -17.09 -20.39
N ASN A 162 -17.13 -18.18 -19.62
CA ASN A 162 -17.72 -18.18 -18.28
C ASN A 162 -16.95 -17.25 -17.33
N VAL A 163 -15.61 -17.32 -17.35
CA VAL A 163 -14.76 -16.47 -16.50
C VAL A 163 -14.92 -14.99 -16.85
N LEU A 164 -14.86 -14.63 -18.14
CA LEU A 164 -15.07 -13.25 -18.60
C LEU A 164 -16.50 -12.76 -18.33
N SER A 165 -17.50 -13.65 -18.36
CA SER A 165 -18.87 -13.33 -17.96
C SER A 165 -18.96 -12.94 -16.49
N ASN A 166 -18.36 -13.74 -15.61
CA ASN A 166 -18.29 -13.45 -14.18
C ASN A 166 -17.52 -12.16 -13.90
N ALA A 167 -16.40 -11.93 -14.60
CA ALA A 167 -15.60 -10.72 -14.47
C ALA A 167 -16.38 -9.46 -14.86
N GLY A 168 -17.12 -9.50 -15.97
CA GLY A 168 -17.97 -8.40 -16.44
C GLY A 168 -19.07 -8.06 -15.44
N ALA A 169 -19.77 -9.07 -14.90
CA ALA A 169 -20.78 -8.87 -13.86
C ALA A 169 -20.17 -8.30 -12.56
N ALA A 170 -19.02 -8.83 -12.13
CA ALA A 170 -18.33 -8.39 -10.92
C ALA A 170 -17.94 -6.90 -11.01
N ILE A 171 -17.24 -6.49 -12.08
CA ILE A 171 -16.83 -5.09 -12.20
C ILE A 171 -18.02 -4.14 -12.35
N ALA A 172 -19.08 -4.53 -13.05
CA ALA A 172 -20.28 -3.72 -13.18
C ALA A 172 -20.95 -3.50 -11.82
N GLY A 173 -21.07 -4.54 -10.99
CA GLY A 173 -21.62 -4.45 -9.63
C GLY A 173 -20.77 -3.58 -8.69
N MET A 174 -19.44 -3.75 -8.72
CA MET A 174 -18.53 -2.91 -7.94
C MET A 174 -18.64 -1.43 -8.36
N SER A 175 -18.66 -1.18 -9.67
CA SER A 175 -18.74 0.17 -10.25
C SER A 175 -20.05 0.87 -9.90
N ARG A 176 -21.17 0.14 -9.93
CA ARG A 176 -22.49 0.64 -9.54
C ARG A 176 -22.51 1.04 -8.06
N THR A 177 -21.93 0.21 -7.19
CA THR A 177 -21.85 0.50 -5.75
C THR A 177 -20.97 1.72 -5.47
N TYR A 178 -19.83 1.83 -6.17
CA TYR A 178 -18.94 2.98 -6.08
C TYR A 178 -19.65 4.29 -6.50
N ALA A 179 -20.35 4.27 -7.62
CA ALA A 179 -21.10 5.42 -8.15
C ALA A 179 -22.25 5.89 -7.24
N LEU A 180 -22.79 4.99 -6.40
CA LEU A 180 -23.79 5.34 -5.39
C LEU A 180 -23.14 6.02 -4.18
N LYS A 181 -22.05 5.44 -3.66
CA LYS A 181 -21.34 5.97 -2.48
C LYS A 181 -20.76 7.37 -2.71
N SER A 182 -20.30 7.68 -3.92
CA SER A 182 -19.75 9.00 -4.24
C SER A 182 -20.76 10.14 -4.10
N ARG A 183 -22.07 9.84 -4.00
CA ARG A 183 -23.14 10.83 -3.81
C ARG A 183 -23.49 11.10 -2.35
N ASP A 184 -23.16 10.20 -1.43
CA ASP A 184 -23.59 10.23 -0.02
C ASP A 184 -22.57 10.93 0.91
N THR A 185 -21.72 11.82 0.40
CA THR A 185 -20.60 12.42 1.15
C THR A 185 -21.00 13.46 2.22
N ALA A 186 -22.25 13.47 2.68
CA ALA A 186 -22.77 14.37 3.71
C ALA A 186 -22.60 13.85 5.16
N GLN A 187 -21.51 13.12 5.45
CA GLN A 187 -21.15 12.78 6.84
C GLN A 187 -20.03 13.69 7.35
N LEU A 188 -20.16 14.14 8.59
CA LEU A 188 -19.08 14.79 9.35
C LEU A 188 -17.86 13.87 9.31
N GLN A 189 -16.80 14.31 8.63
CA GLN A 189 -15.60 13.52 8.46
C GLN A 189 -14.81 13.54 9.77
N LYS A 190 -14.86 12.42 10.50
CA LYS A 190 -13.91 12.12 11.57
C LYS A 190 -12.49 12.28 11.06
N LYS A 191 -11.58 12.67 11.94
CA LYS A 191 -10.16 12.71 11.61
C LYS A 191 -9.61 11.29 11.49
N ARG A 192 -8.88 11.01 10.42
CA ARG A 192 -8.43 9.67 10.04
C ARG A 192 -6.98 9.47 10.48
N VAL A 193 -6.74 8.53 11.38
CA VAL A 193 -5.42 8.27 11.96
C VAL A 193 -4.93 6.90 11.54
N GLY A 194 -3.77 6.85 10.86
CA GLY A 194 -3.10 5.59 10.55
C GLY A 194 -2.24 5.11 11.73
N ILE A 195 -2.29 3.82 12.05
CA ILE A 195 -1.49 3.22 13.13
C ILE A 195 -0.82 1.94 12.60
N THR A 196 0.51 1.83 12.71
CA THR A 196 1.23 0.61 12.33
C THR A 196 1.29 -0.38 13.50
N MET A 197 1.07 -1.66 13.18
CA MET A 197 0.90 -2.74 14.15
C MET A 197 1.65 -4.00 13.74
N PHE A 198 2.16 -4.74 14.70
CA PHE A 198 2.59 -6.12 14.55
C PHE A 198 2.09 -6.95 15.74
N GLY A 199 2.07 -8.29 15.61
CA GLY A 199 1.51 -9.15 16.67
C GLY A 199 2.12 -8.91 18.06
N VAL A 200 3.40 -8.50 18.11
CA VAL A 200 4.15 -8.20 19.33
C VAL A 200 3.95 -6.77 19.85
N THR A 201 3.20 -5.93 19.15
CA THR A 201 2.83 -4.55 19.55
C THR A 201 1.30 -4.35 19.61
N THR A 202 0.51 -5.39 19.33
CA THR A 202 -0.97 -5.35 19.37
C THR A 202 -1.55 -4.77 20.66
N PRO A 203 -1.07 -5.11 21.88
CA PRO A 203 -1.63 -4.55 23.11
C PRO A 203 -1.62 -3.01 23.14
N ALA A 204 -0.50 -2.40 22.74
CA ALA A 204 -0.36 -0.95 22.65
C ALA A 204 -1.29 -0.35 21.58
N VAL A 205 -1.32 -0.96 20.39
CA VAL A 205 -2.17 -0.49 19.29
C VAL A 205 -3.64 -0.52 19.67
N ASP A 206 -4.11 -1.59 20.33
CA ASP A 206 -5.49 -1.71 20.78
C ASP A 206 -5.83 -0.71 21.89
N ALA A 207 -4.89 -0.41 22.79
CA ALA A 207 -5.07 0.63 23.80
C ALA A 207 -5.13 2.03 23.19
N ILE A 208 -4.20 2.37 22.28
CA ILE A 208 -4.19 3.63 21.52
C ILE A 208 -5.51 3.79 20.76
N ARG A 209 -5.92 2.77 19.99
CA ARG A 209 -7.13 2.80 19.17
C ARG A 209 -8.36 3.11 20.01
N ARG A 210 -8.57 2.32 21.07
CA ARG A 210 -9.71 2.50 21.99
C ARG A 210 -9.68 3.89 22.61
N HIS A 211 -8.51 4.38 23.01
CA HIS A 211 -8.34 5.70 23.58
C HIS A 211 -8.73 6.81 22.60
N LEU A 212 -8.22 6.76 21.36
CA LEU A 212 -8.50 7.77 20.33
C LEU A 212 -9.99 7.80 19.97
N GLU A 213 -10.59 6.66 19.65
CA GLU A 213 -11.99 6.56 19.22
C GLU A 213 -12.98 6.96 20.33
N ALA A 214 -12.70 6.57 21.57
CA ALA A 214 -13.57 6.88 22.72
C ALA A 214 -13.52 8.36 23.10
N ASN A 215 -12.37 9.01 22.96
CA ASN A 215 -12.15 10.35 23.51
C ASN A 215 -12.15 11.48 22.48
N TYR A 216 -11.96 11.19 21.18
CA TYR A 216 -11.84 12.19 20.13
C TYR A 216 -12.70 11.83 18.92
N ASP A 217 -12.99 12.79 18.05
CA ASP A 217 -13.69 12.52 16.79
C ASP A 217 -12.71 11.98 15.73
N ILE A 218 -12.15 10.81 16.06
CA ILE A 218 -11.13 10.12 15.30
C ILE A 218 -11.66 8.76 14.84
N GLU A 219 -11.31 8.41 13.61
CA GLU A 219 -11.40 7.06 13.06
C GLU A 219 -9.99 6.54 12.82
N THR A 220 -9.70 5.33 13.30
CA THR A 220 -8.36 4.75 13.18
C THR A 220 -8.28 3.68 12.10
N TYR A 221 -7.15 3.64 11.42
CA TYR A 221 -6.82 2.67 10.37
C TYR A 221 -5.58 1.91 10.82
N VAL A 222 -5.74 0.63 11.16
CA VAL A 222 -4.62 -0.20 11.62
C VAL A 222 -3.99 -0.92 10.45
N PHE A 223 -2.68 -0.72 10.26
CA PHE A 223 -1.88 -1.31 9.20
C PHE A 223 -0.93 -2.35 9.77
N HIS A 224 -1.06 -3.59 9.32
CA HIS A 224 -0.13 -4.65 9.71
C HIS A 224 1.23 -4.45 9.01
N ALA A 225 2.29 -4.22 9.79
CA ALA A 225 3.63 -3.87 9.34
C ALA A 225 4.37 -5.04 8.64
N THR A 226 3.84 -5.50 7.51
CA THR A 226 4.33 -6.63 6.70
C THR A 226 5.01 -6.20 5.41
N GLY A 227 5.48 -4.95 5.35
CA GLY A 227 6.02 -4.28 4.18
C GLY A 227 4.91 -3.63 3.35
N HIS A 228 3.87 -4.38 3.02
CA HIS A 228 2.71 -3.86 2.29
C HIS A 228 1.84 -2.93 3.16
N GLY A 229 1.74 -3.19 4.46
CA GLY A 229 0.96 -2.34 5.36
C GLY A 229 1.52 -0.93 5.49
N GLY A 230 2.82 -0.78 5.73
CA GLY A 230 3.46 0.54 5.75
C GLY A 230 3.34 1.27 4.41
N LYS A 231 3.56 0.57 3.29
CA LYS A 231 3.35 1.15 1.95
C LYS A 231 1.91 1.62 1.73
N ALA A 232 0.92 0.84 2.14
CA ALA A 232 -0.49 1.19 2.01
C ALA A 232 -0.85 2.41 2.88
N MET A 233 -0.35 2.46 4.12
CA MET A 233 -0.51 3.62 4.99
C MET A 233 0.06 4.88 4.33
N GLU A 234 1.31 4.80 3.86
CA GLU A 234 1.96 5.94 3.20
C GLU A 234 1.28 6.35 1.89
N ARG A 235 0.73 5.39 1.15
CA ARG A 235 -0.07 5.67 -0.04
C ARG A 235 -1.30 6.49 0.33
N LEU A 236 -2.04 6.07 1.36
CA LEU A 236 -3.19 6.82 1.86
C LEU A 236 -2.81 8.21 2.36
N VAL A 237 -1.64 8.40 2.96
CA VAL A 237 -1.14 9.75 3.28
C VAL A 237 -0.98 10.59 2.01
N ARG A 238 -0.29 10.07 0.99
CA ARG A 238 -0.07 10.80 -0.29
C ARG A 238 -1.38 11.11 -1.02
N GLU A 239 -2.40 10.27 -0.84
CA GLU A 239 -3.75 10.46 -1.40
C GLU A 239 -4.66 11.37 -0.54
N GLY A 240 -4.18 11.89 0.59
CA GLY A 240 -4.99 12.71 1.51
C GLY A 240 -6.06 11.90 2.26
N GLY A 241 -5.89 10.57 2.32
CA GLY A 241 -6.72 9.60 3.01
C GLY A 241 -6.51 9.55 4.52
N LEU A 242 -5.38 10.07 5.03
CA LEU A 242 -5.05 10.13 6.45
C LEU A 242 -4.69 11.56 6.86
N ASP A 243 -5.15 11.96 8.04
CA ASP A 243 -4.93 13.29 8.62
C ASP A 243 -3.76 13.30 9.62
N ALA A 244 -3.39 12.13 10.16
CA ALA A 244 -2.22 11.93 11.01
C ALA A 244 -1.76 10.47 11.02
N VAL A 245 -0.54 10.25 11.49
CA VAL A 245 0.07 8.91 11.60
C VAL A 245 0.65 8.70 12.99
N LEU A 246 0.34 7.55 13.60
CA LEU A 246 1.04 7.00 14.74
C LEU A 246 1.77 5.74 14.30
N ASP A 247 3.00 5.94 13.85
CA ASP A 247 3.87 4.89 13.33
C ASP A 247 4.55 4.14 14.48
N LEU A 248 3.75 3.41 15.26
CA LEU A 248 4.21 2.71 16.45
C LEU A 248 5.19 1.59 16.11
N THR A 249 4.95 0.89 15.00
CA THR A 249 5.63 -0.35 14.63
C THR A 249 6.40 -0.19 13.32
N THR A 250 7.70 0.09 13.42
CA THR A 250 8.58 0.39 12.29
C THR A 250 9.49 -0.79 11.88
N THR A 251 9.11 -2.01 12.25
CA THR A 251 9.84 -3.27 11.99
C THR A 251 10.19 -3.52 10.51
N GLU A 252 9.41 -2.98 9.57
CA GLU A 252 9.63 -3.12 8.13
C GLU A 252 11.00 -2.57 7.67
N ILE A 253 11.62 -1.69 8.49
CA ILE A 253 12.97 -1.16 8.27
C ILE A 253 14.03 -2.25 8.51
N CYS A 254 13.86 -3.12 9.51
CA CYS A 254 14.76 -4.25 9.77
C CYS A 254 14.80 -5.20 8.57
N ASP A 255 13.62 -5.55 8.07
CA ASP A 255 13.45 -6.36 6.87
C ASP A 255 14.10 -5.71 5.65
N HIS A 256 13.96 -4.40 5.47
CA HIS A 256 14.64 -3.69 4.38
C HIS A 256 16.16 -3.79 4.47
N LEU A 257 16.75 -3.55 5.65
CA LEU A 257 18.20 -3.52 5.84
C LEU A 257 18.86 -4.91 5.74
N THR A 258 18.14 -5.95 6.17
CA THR A 258 18.68 -7.32 6.28
C THR A 258 18.23 -8.25 5.14
N GLY A 259 17.28 -7.82 4.30
CA GLY A 259 16.69 -8.63 3.24
C GLY A 259 15.64 -9.62 3.75
N GLY A 260 14.85 -9.21 4.74
CA GLY A 260 13.67 -9.93 5.21
C GLY A 260 12.51 -9.87 4.21
N VAL A 261 11.46 -10.66 4.48
CA VAL A 261 10.32 -10.86 3.57
C VAL A 261 9.21 -9.83 3.71
N MET A 262 9.27 -8.97 4.74
CA MET A 262 8.27 -7.96 5.09
C MET A 262 8.82 -6.52 4.94
N SER A 263 9.63 -6.28 3.91
CA SER A 263 10.27 -4.98 3.66
C SER A 263 9.30 -3.95 3.05
N ALA A 264 9.28 -2.75 3.65
CA ALA A 264 8.61 -1.58 3.06
C ALA A 264 9.50 -0.77 2.09
N GLY A 265 10.77 -1.14 1.93
CA GLY A 265 11.69 -0.50 0.99
C GLY A 265 12.33 0.80 1.49
N GLU A 266 13.11 1.43 0.63
CA GLU A 266 13.93 2.61 0.95
C GLU A 266 13.12 3.87 1.24
N HIS A 267 11.87 3.93 0.77
CA HIS A 267 10.98 5.09 0.91
C HIS A 267 10.19 5.13 2.21
N ARG A 268 10.45 4.19 3.12
CA ARG A 268 9.72 4.12 4.39
C ARG A 268 9.97 5.36 5.23
N LEU A 269 8.92 5.87 5.87
CA LEU A 269 8.82 7.12 6.67
C LEU A 269 8.79 8.43 5.86
N GLU A 270 8.76 8.39 4.53
CA GLU A 270 8.77 9.62 3.72
C GLU A 270 7.40 10.30 3.71
N ALA A 271 6.31 9.57 3.45
CA ALA A 271 5.04 10.18 3.07
C ALA A 271 4.48 11.18 4.09
N ALA A 272 4.44 10.81 5.37
CA ALA A 272 3.88 11.67 6.42
C ALA A 272 4.77 12.87 6.72
N ALA A 273 6.09 12.66 6.66
CA ALA A 273 7.09 13.71 6.81
C ALA A 273 7.00 14.74 5.66
N GLU A 274 6.88 14.29 4.41
CA GLU A 274 6.74 15.16 3.23
C GLU A 274 5.40 15.91 3.21
N ALA A 275 4.33 15.24 3.63
CA ALA A 275 3.00 15.85 3.74
C ALA A 275 2.97 16.94 4.84
N GLY A 276 3.81 16.82 5.87
CA GLY A 276 3.80 17.70 7.03
C GLY A 276 2.58 17.50 7.93
N ILE A 277 2.02 16.29 7.94
CA ILE A 277 0.90 15.94 8.83
C ILE A 277 1.41 15.53 10.21
N PRO A 278 0.61 15.72 11.29
CA PRO A 278 0.96 15.24 12.61
C PRO A 278 1.38 13.77 12.61
N THR A 279 2.62 13.52 13.03
CA THR A 279 3.23 12.20 12.96
C THR A 279 3.98 11.90 14.25
N ILE A 280 3.62 10.80 14.90
CA ILE A 280 4.44 10.23 15.98
C ILE A 280 5.04 8.91 15.51
N VAL A 281 6.35 8.76 15.64
CA VAL A 281 7.07 7.54 15.28
C VAL A 281 7.63 6.88 16.55
N SER A 282 7.52 5.57 16.62
CA SER A 282 8.21 4.75 17.63
C SER A 282 8.99 3.63 16.94
N VAL A 283 9.59 2.76 17.74
CA VAL A 283 10.54 1.73 17.33
C VAL A 283 10.00 0.32 17.62
N GLY A 284 8.67 0.18 17.56
CA GLY A 284 8.01 -1.07 17.82
C GLY A 284 8.49 -2.18 16.89
N ALA A 285 8.78 -3.33 17.48
CA ALA A 285 9.23 -4.55 16.81
C ALA A 285 10.52 -4.38 15.97
N THR A 286 11.35 -3.34 16.19
CA THR A 286 12.64 -3.21 15.50
C THR A 286 13.72 -4.17 16.05
N ASP A 287 13.37 -5.02 17.01
CA ASP A 287 14.16 -6.16 17.50
C ASP A 287 14.14 -7.38 16.57
N MET A 288 13.35 -7.37 15.49
CA MET A 288 13.23 -8.54 14.61
C MET A 288 13.27 -8.22 13.13
N THR A 289 13.85 -9.15 12.37
CA THR A 289 13.67 -9.33 10.92
C THR A 289 12.80 -10.54 10.66
N ASN A 290 11.90 -10.45 9.68
CA ASN A 290 11.00 -11.53 9.31
C ASN A 290 11.54 -12.37 8.14
N PHE A 291 11.53 -13.68 8.30
CA PHE A 291 11.76 -14.66 7.23
C PHE A 291 10.61 -15.64 7.14
N GLY A 292 10.62 -16.47 6.09
CA GLY A 292 9.70 -17.58 5.94
C GLY A 292 9.99 -18.74 6.91
N PRO A 293 9.65 -19.99 6.53
CA PRO A 293 10.05 -21.17 7.28
C PRO A 293 11.56 -21.15 7.56
N LYS A 294 12.00 -21.73 8.69
CA LYS A 294 13.42 -21.66 9.12
C LYS A 294 14.41 -22.15 8.06
N SER A 295 14.03 -23.13 7.25
CA SER A 295 14.82 -23.64 6.13
C SER A 295 15.06 -22.62 5.00
N THR A 296 14.29 -21.54 4.96
CA THR A 296 14.40 -20.46 3.97
C THR A 296 15.25 -19.28 4.47
N VAL A 297 15.65 -19.29 5.75
CA VAL A 297 16.53 -18.25 6.31
C VAL A 297 17.87 -18.28 5.55
N PRO A 298 18.36 -17.14 5.03
CA PRO A 298 19.61 -17.09 4.29
C PRO A 298 20.78 -17.66 5.09
N GLU A 299 21.68 -18.41 4.43
CA GLU A 299 22.82 -19.11 5.06
C GLU A 299 23.68 -18.18 5.92
N ARG A 300 23.84 -16.91 5.51
CA ARG A 300 24.57 -15.87 6.26
C ARG A 300 23.98 -15.54 7.64
N TYR A 301 22.75 -15.98 7.92
CA TYR A 301 22.01 -15.73 9.15
C TYR A 301 21.72 -17.00 9.96
N LYS A 302 22.20 -18.18 9.54
CA LYS A 302 21.88 -19.45 10.21
C LYS A 302 22.29 -19.51 11.69
N ASP A 303 23.38 -18.84 12.05
CA ASP A 303 23.96 -18.82 13.40
C ASP A 303 23.43 -17.66 14.26
N ARG A 304 22.44 -16.91 13.73
CA ARG A 304 21.78 -15.82 14.46
C ARG A 304 20.78 -16.40 15.47
N LYS A 305 20.32 -15.54 16.38
CA LYS A 305 19.24 -15.87 17.32
C LYS A 305 17.91 -15.90 16.55
N LEU A 306 17.52 -17.09 16.13
CA LEU A 306 16.28 -17.36 15.41
C LEU A 306 15.18 -17.83 16.37
N TYR A 307 13.97 -17.34 16.15
CA TYR A 307 12.76 -17.72 16.87
C TYR A 307 11.69 -18.17 15.88
N GLU A 308 11.33 -19.45 15.90
CA GLU A 308 10.27 -20.01 15.06
C GLU A 308 8.92 -19.58 15.64
N HIS A 309 8.35 -18.51 15.09
CA HIS A 309 7.06 -17.99 15.55
C HIS A 309 5.93 -18.95 15.19
N ASN A 310 5.98 -19.52 13.99
CA ASN A 310 5.09 -20.58 13.52
C ASN A 310 5.77 -21.35 12.35
N PRO A 311 5.16 -22.42 11.81
CA PRO A 311 5.78 -23.23 10.75
C PRO A 311 6.17 -22.47 9.47
N VAL A 312 5.60 -21.27 9.24
CA VAL A 312 5.84 -20.46 8.03
C VAL A 312 6.57 -19.15 8.29
N VAL A 313 6.84 -18.79 9.55
CA VAL A 313 7.51 -17.53 9.92
C VAL A 313 8.60 -17.78 10.96
N THR A 314 9.81 -17.31 10.64
CA THR A 314 10.95 -17.28 11.56
C THR A 314 11.38 -15.84 11.77
N LEU A 315 11.50 -15.43 13.04
CA LEU A 315 12.00 -14.13 13.44
C LEU A 315 13.49 -14.23 13.72
N MET A 316 14.28 -13.30 13.23
CA MET A 316 15.71 -13.18 13.55
C MET A 316 15.92 -11.95 14.43
N ARG A 317 16.57 -12.11 15.59
CA ARG A 317 16.90 -10.97 16.48
C ARG A 317 17.87 -10.02 15.79
N THR A 318 17.49 -8.75 15.66
CA THR A 318 18.35 -7.64 15.21
C THR A 318 19.57 -7.51 16.12
N SER A 319 20.77 -7.37 15.54
CA SER A 319 22.02 -7.17 16.29
C SER A 319 22.21 -5.71 16.72
N GLU A 320 23.19 -5.43 17.58
CA GLU A 320 23.56 -4.06 17.94
C GLU A 320 23.90 -3.18 16.73
N SER A 321 24.65 -3.72 15.75
CA SER A 321 25.00 -2.97 14.54
C SER A 321 23.80 -2.70 13.64
N GLU A 322 22.89 -3.67 13.51
CA GLU A 322 21.67 -3.53 12.71
C GLU A 322 20.69 -2.57 13.39
N ALA A 323 20.58 -2.61 14.73
CA ALA A 323 19.74 -1.69 15.51
C ALA A 323 20.22 -0.23 15.37
N ARG A 324 21.53 0.00 15.37
CA ARG A 324 22.12 1.31 15.03
C ARG A 324 21.74 1.75 13.61
N GLN A 325 21.83 0.85 12.62
CA GLN A 325 21.45 1.15 11.24
C GLN A 325 19.96 1.49 11.09
N VAL A 326 19.08 0.84 11.85
CA VAL A 326 17.65 1.18 11.91
C VAL A 326 17.47 2.62 12.41
N GLY A 327 18.15 3.01 13.50
CA GLY A 327 18.12 4.39 13.99
C GLY A 327 18.67 5.40 12.98
N GLU A 328 19.78 5.09 12.33
CA GLU A 328 20.36 5.91 11.25
C GLU A 328 19.39 6.07 10.07
N PHE A 329 18.69 5.00 9.68
CA PHE A 329 17.66 5.03 8.64
C PHE A 329 16.51 5.97 9.04
N ILE A 330 15.92 5.78 10.22
CA ILE A 330 14.80 6.61 10.71
C ILE A 330 15.20 8.09 10.70
N THR A 331 16.36 8.42 11.25
CA THR A 331 16.81 9.82 11.35
C THR A 331 17.16 10.44 10.00
N SER A 332 17.75 9.66 9.09
CA SER A 332 18.02 10.08 7.71
C SER A 332 16.72 10.45 6.99
N GLN A 333 15.71 9.57 7.05
CA GLN A 333 14.43 9.78 6.38
C GLN A 333 13.74 11.03 6.93
N LEU A 334 13.60 11.15 8.25
CA LEU A 334 12.91 12.28 8.85
C LEU A 334 13.64 13.61 8.62
N ARG A 335 14.97 13.65 8.71
CA ARG A 335 15.73 14.89 8.41
C ARG A 335 15.56 15.36 6.98
N LYS A 336 15.58 14.42 6.04
CA LYS A 336 15.57 14.74 4.61
C LYS A 336 14.17 15.12 4.14
N HIS A 337 13.13 14.53 4.73
CA HIS A 337 11.78 14.61 4.21
C HIS A 337 10.80 15.39 5.09
N ALA A 338 11.10 15.68 6.37
CA ALA A 338 10.20 16.43 7.24
C ALA A 338 10.02 17.87 6.76
N LYS A 339 8.84 18.14 6.19
CA LYS A 339 8.42 19.48 5.77
C LYS A 339 8.12 20.39 6.96
N ASP A 340 7.55 19.82 8.02
CA ASP A 340 7.30 20.48 9.30
C ASP A 340 7.86 19.61 10.45
N PRO A 341 9.08 19.90 10.94
CA PRO A 341 9.68 19.16 12.05
C PRO A 341 8.84 19.20 13.34
N GLN A 342 8.04 20.26 13.56
CA GLN A 342 7.22 20.39 14.77
C GLN A 342 5.98 19.49 14.72
N ALA A 343 5.53 19.11 13.53
CA ALA A 343 4.49 18.10 13.33
C ALA A 343 4.97 16.67 13.65
N VAL A 344 6.29 16.45 13.73
CA VAL A 344 6.90 15.14 13.99
C VAL A 344 7.34 15.02 15.46
N GLN A 345 7.20 13.84 16.05
CA GLN A 345 7.81 13.50 17.34
C GLN A 345 8.18 12.03 17.40
N ILE A 346 9.28 11.73 18.09
CA ILE A 346 9.73 10.35 18.34
C ILE A 346 9.41 9.95 19.78
N TRP A 347 8.92 8.72 19.97
CA TRP A 347 8.73 8.11 21.29
C TRP A 347 9.56 6.84 21.44
N LEU A 348 10.46 6.81 22.43
CA LEU A 348 11.38 5.70 22.69
C LEU A 348 10.99 4.96 23.98
N PRO A 349 10.46 3.72 23.89
CA PRO A 349 10.05 2.93 25.05
C PRO A 349 11.25 2.14 25.63
N LYS A 350 11.88 2.66 26.68
CA LYS A 350 13.08 2.06 27.29
C LYS A 350 12.80 0.76 28.05
N GLY A 351 11.55 0.49 28.41
CA GLY A 351 11.16 -0.75 29.08
C GLY A 351 11.06 -1.97 28.14
N GLY A 352 11.20 -1.76 26.83
CA GLY A 352 11.19 -2.81 25.81
C GLY A 352 10.40 -2.42 24.56
N ILE A 353 10.89 -2.83 23.40
CA ILE A 353 10.38 -2.39 22.09
C ILE A 353 9.41 -3.40 21.42
N SER A 354 9.20 -4.55 22.04
CA SER A 354 8.22 -5.55 21.60
C SER A 354 7.81 -6.45 22.77
N MET A 355 6.73 -7.22 22.63
CA MET A 355 6.30 -8.22 23.63
C MET A 355 7.39 -9.25 23.97
N ILE A 356 8.35 -9.48 23.05
CA ILE A 356 9.42 -10.47 23.23
C ILE A 356 10.79 -9.85 23.49
N ALA A 357 10.93 -8.53 23.38
CA ALA A 357 12.11 -7.73 23.73
C ALA A 357 11.86 -6.88 24.98
N THR A 358 11.40 -7.52 26.05
CA THR A 358 11.31 -6.98 27.42
C THR A 358 12.27 -7.74 28.34
N PRO A 359 12.56 -7.25 29.56
CA PRO A 359 13.34 -8.00 30.54
C PRO A 359 12.84 -9.45 30.73
N GLY A 360 13.75 -10.43 30.62
CA GLY A 360 13.45 -11.87 30.66
C GLY A 360 12.89 -12.46 29.36
N GLY A 361 12.64 -11.63 28.33
CA GLY A 361 12.10 -12.05 27.04
C GLY A 361 13.14 -12.71 26.13
N PRO A 362 12.73 -13.53 25.15
CA PRO A 362 13.67 -14.24 24.30
C PRO A 362 14.48 -13.29 23.42
N PHE A 363 14.01 -12.07 23.14
CA PHE A 363 14.71 -11.07 22.32
C PHE A 363 15.23 -9.88 23.17
N GLU A 364 15.28 -10.00 24.50
CA GLU A 364 15.95 -9.02 25.35
C GLU A 364 17.40 -8.77 24.89
N ASP A 365 17.74 -7.52 24.61
CA ASP A 365 19.10 -7.07 24.31
C ASP A 365 19.24 -5.55 24.53
N THR A 366 19.61 -5.17 25.76
CA THR A 366 19.78 -3.75 26.14
C THR A 366 20.84 -3.04 25.32
N LYS A 367 21.86 -3.74 24.80
CA LYS A 367 22.91 -3.12 23.98
C LYS A 367 22.37 -2.71 22.62
N ALA A 368 21.59 -3.58 21.99
CA ALA A 368 20.94 -3.27 20.72
C ALA A 368 19.95 -2.10 20.86
N ASP A 369 19.13 -2.12 21.91
CA ASP A 369 18.14 -1.05 22.15
C ASP A 369 18.83 0.28 22.45
N THR A 370 19.90 0.27 23.25
CA THR A 370 20.73 1.47 23.52
C THR A 370 21.39 2.01 22.25
N ALA A 371 21.91 1.13 21.38
CA ALA A 371 22.52 1.55 20.12
C ALA A 371 21.50 2.21 19.19
N LEU A 372 20.28 1.67 19.12
CA LEU A 372 19.16 2.26 18.39
C LEU A 372 18.78 3.65 18.93
N PHE A 373 18.57 3.76 20.25
CA PHE A 373 18.17 5.04 20.86
C PHE A 373 19.25 6.11 20.72
N ASN A 374 20.52 5.74 20.91
CA ASN A 374 21.65 6.66 20.72
C ASN A 374 21.76 7.13 19.26
N ALA A 375 21.55 6.24 18.29
CA ALA A 375 21.54 6.61 16.87
C ALA A 375 20.43 7.63 16.58
N ILE A 376 19.24 7.45 17.17
CA ILE A 376 18.12 8.38 17.02
C ILE A 376 18.42 9.73 17.68
N ASN A 377 18.84 9.73 18.94
CA ASN A 377 19.16 10.95 19.70
C ASN A 377 20.23 11.79 19.01
N ASN A 378 21.35 11.17 18.62
CA ASN A 378 22.43 11.86 17.91
C ASN A 378 21.99 12.29 16.51
N GLY A 379 21.29 11.39 15.81
CA GLY A 379 20.84 11.63 14.45
C GLY A 379 19.89 12.80 14.35
N LEU A 380 19.01 13.06 15.32
CA LEU A 380 18.04 14.17 15.26
C LEU A 380 18.49 15.45 15.97
N GLN A 381 19.71 15.52 16.51
CA GLN A 381 20.20 16.71 17.20
C GLN A 381 20.12 17.97 16.31
N GLY A 382 19.41 19.01 16.77
CA GLY A 382 19.22 20.26 16.03
C GLY A 382 18.29 20.16 14.81
N SER A 383 17.55 19.06 14.65
CA SER A 383 16.53 18.92 13.59
C SER A 383 15.23 19.68 13.88
N GLY A 384 14.99 20.03 15.15
CA GLY A 384 13.70 20.57 15.61
C GLY A 384 12.61 19.52 15.80
N ILE A 385 12.90 18.24 15.63
CA ILE A 385 12.00 17.12 15.95
C ILE A 385 12.16 16.76 17.43
N ASP A 386 11.06 16.72 18.16
CA ASP A 386 11.05 16.37 19.58
C ASP A 386 11.24 14.86 19.78
N ILE A 387 12.04 14.48 20.78
CA ILE A 387 12.21 13.11 21.24
C ILE A 387 11.68 13.00 22.67
N VAL A 388 10.77 12.07 22.88
CA VAL A 388 10.26 11.68 24.18
C VAL A 388 10.83 10.30 24.50
N GLU A 389 11.60 10.21 25.59
CA GLU A 389 12.02 8.92 26.10
C GLU A 389 11.15 8.54 27.31
N ASP A 390 10.69 7.30 27.34
CA ASP A 390 9.77 6.80 28.36
C ASP A 390 10.32 5.52 28.97
N ASP A 391 10.32 5.41 30.30
CA ASP A 391 10.87 4.25 31.01
C ASP A 391 10.01 2.98 30.85
N ARG A 392 8.77 3.12 30.38
CA ARG A 392 7.82 2.02 30.19
C ARG A 392 8.12 1.24 28.91
N ALA A 393 7.63 -0.01 28.86
CA ALA A 393 7.68 -0.83 27.66
C ALA A 393 6.62 -0.36 26.65
N ILE A 394 6.81 -0.67 25.37
CA ILE A 394 5.91 -0.23 24.31
C ILE A 394 4.46 -0.67 24.52
N ASN A 395 4.26 -1.85 25.12
CA ASN A 395 2.95 -2.45 25.40
C ASN A 395 2.35 -2.04 26.75
N ASP A 396 3.00 -1.14 27.48
CA ASP A 396 2.41 -0.56 28.68
C ASP A 396 1.19 0.30 28.31
N GLU A 397 0.08 0.10 29.02
CA GLU A 397 -1.17 0.82 28.75
C GLU A 397 -1.05 2.33 29.00
N GLY A 398 -0.24 2.74 29.97
CA GLY A 398 0.06 4.14 30.23
C GLY A 398 0.87 4.78 29.10
N PHE A 399 1.89 4.07 28.58
CA PHE A 399 2.64 4.53 27.40
C PHE A 399 1.69 4.73 26.20
N ALA A 400 0.84 3.73 25.93
CA ALA A 400 -0.16 3.76 24.86
C ALA A 400 -1.16 4.92 25.00
N HIS A 401 -1.61 5.24 26.22
CA HIS A 401 -2.49 6.37 26.45
C HIS A 401 -1.80 7.72 26.25
N ASP A 402 -0.57 7.87 26.69
CA ASP A 402 0.13 9.16 26.63
C ASP A 402 0.59 9.49 25.20
N ILE A 403 1.03 8.48 24.42
CA ILE A 403 1.36 8.67 23.00
C ILE A 403 0.10 9.01 22.17
N ALA A 404 -1.06 8.44 22.50
CA ALA A 404 -2.33 8.77 21.85
C ALA A 404 -2.75 10.22 22.13
N LYS A 405 -2.63 10.69 23.37
CA LYS A 405 -2.90 12.09 23.74
C LYS A 405 -1.92 13.05 23.04
N ALA A 406 -0.64 12.68 22.97
CA ALA A 406 0.36 13.48 22.28
C ALA A 406 0.02 13.67 20.80
N LEU A 407 -0.45 12.60 20.13
CA LEU A 407 -0.90 12.71 18.75
C LEU A 407 -2.12 13.63 18.63
N ALA A 408 -3.14 13.43 19.47
CA ALA A 408 -4.35 14.27 19.44
C ALA A 408 -4.03 15.76 19.67
N ALA A 409 -3.08 16.05 20.58
CA ALA A 409 -2.59 17.40 20.83
C ALA A 409 -1.88 17.99 19.59
N LYS A 410 -1.03 17.23 18.91
CA LYS A 410 -0.40 17.66 17.65
C LYS A 410 -1.40 17.89 16.53
N MET A 411 -2.50 17.15 16.51
CA MET A 411 -3.61 17.37 15.57
C MET A 411 -4.48 18.58 15.94
N GLY A 412 -4.31 19.16 17.13
CA GLY A 412 -5.16 20.26 17.61
C GLY A 412 -6.62 19.85 17.85
N ILE A 413 -6.87 18.57 18.16
CA ILE A 413 -8.23 18.05 18.35
C ILE A 413 -8.61 18.11 19.82
N GLU A 414 -9.76 18.70 20.12
CA GLU A 414 -10.32 18.70 21.47
C GLU A 414 -10.96 17.37 21.82
N ARG A 415 -10.89 17.02 23.11
CA ARG A 415 -11.58 15.85 23.64
C ARG A 415 -13.09 16.05 23.51
N LYS A 416 -13.82 14.98 23.17
CA LYS A 416 -15.28 14.95 23.17
C LYS A 416 -15.81 15.43 24.52
N THR A 417 -16.70 16.42 24.50
CA THR A 417 -17.48 16.83 25.67
C THR A 417 -18.55 15.77 25.89
N THR A 418 -18.47 15.05 27.01
CA THR A 418 -19.46 14.05 27.45
C THR A 418 -20.76 14.69 27.91
#